data_AF-A0A3C1UB30-F1
#
_entry.id   AF-A0A3C1UB30-F1
#
_cell.length_a   1.000
_cell.length_b   1.000
_cell.length_c   1.000
_cell.angle_alpha   90.00
_cell.angle_beta   90.00
_cell.angle_gamma   90.00
#
_symmetry.space_group_name_H-M   'P 1'
#
loop_
_entity.id
_entity.type
_entity.pdbx_description
1 polymer ?
#
loop_
_entity_poly.entity_id
_entity_poly.type
_entity_poly.pdbx_seq_one_letter_code
_entity_poly.pdbx_strand_id
1 'polypeptide(L)'
;MEQKNKYVKLINIKKALHIFIITLITVGALLVTLIWNAERIGDWYAKRENRNYTIAWYEIDYTFSRSEDSLRKLCDALLLSDDFSRIYKYYGIWFEEYQTEIDDFSAVSLANLVLSSYYVKGFDTYKQLYSKYVYDLTDYTAVFFPLDAIAFDPHATQDALIWEIEFTETLLQLNSKPRVRLGIYGYQVIAYRQLGDQDKAEEIYAIYESTRKEIIDGK
;
A
#
# COMPACT_ATOMS: atom_id res chain seq x y z
N MET A 1 18.55 67.96 -10.01
CA MET A 1 18.42 66.95 -8.92
C MET A 1 17.59 65.74 -9.33
N GLU A 2 16.49 65.91 -10.07
CA GLU A 2 15.61 64.81 -10.53
C GLU A 2 16.28 63.76 -11.44
N GLN A 3 17.09 64.17 -12.44
CA GLN A 3 17.75 63.19 -13.31
C GLN A 3 18.72 62.27 -12.54
N LYS A 4 19.53 62.83 -11.63
CA LYS A 4 20.46 62.05 -10.78
C LYS A 4 19.71 61.04 -9.90
N ASN A 5 18.56 61.43 -9.34
CA ASN A 5 17.68 60.52 -8.59
C ASN A 5 17.09 59.40 -9.47
N LYS A 6 16.71 59.70 -10.72
CA LYS A 6 16.22 58.71 -11.68
C LYS A 6 17.31 57.70 -12.06
N TYR A 7 18.55 58.14 -12.27
CA TYR A 7 19.71 57.27 -12.54
C TYR A 7 20.07 56.37 -11.36
N VAL A 8 20.11 56.91 -10.13
CA VAL A 8 20.38 56.11 -8.92
C VAL A 8 19.27 55.06 -8.69
N LYS A 9 18.01 55.43 -8.90
CA LYS A 9 16.87 54.49 -8.82
C LYS A 9 16.96 53.38 -9.88
N LEU A 10 17.35 53.71 -11.12
CA LEU A 10 17.52 52.73 -12.19
C LEU A 10 18.67 51.73 -11.92
N ILE A 11 19.78 52.22 -11.35
CA ILE A 11 20.92 51.38 -10.94
C ILE A 11 20.51 50.43 -9.82
N ASN A 12 19.75 50.90 -8.83
CA ASN A 12 19.25 50.07 -7.73
C ASN A 12 18.27 49.00 -8.22
N ILE A 13 17.39 49.32 -9.19
CA ILE A 13 16.48 48.34 -9.81
C ILE A 13 17.28 47.27 -10.58
N LYS A 14 18.29 47.64 -11.36
CA LYS A 14 19.15 46.67 -12.08
C LYS A 14 19.91 45.74 -11.13
N LYS A 15 20.42 46.27 -10.01
CA LYS A 15 21.08 45.47 -8.97
C LYS A 15 20.10 44.50 -8.30
N ALA A 16 18.92 44.96 -7.92
CA ALA A 16 17.88 44.12 -7.33
C ALA A 16 17.44 43.00 -8.28
N LEU A 17 17.25 43.32 -9.57
CA LEU A 17 16.92 42.33 -10.60
C LEU A 17 18.05 41.29 -10.78
N HIS A 18 19.31 41.73 -10.76
CA HIS A 18 20.45 40.82 -10.88
C HIS A 18 20.56 39.87 -9.68
N ILE A 19 20.37 40.37 -8.46
CA ILE A 19 20.33 39.54 -7.24
C ILE A 19 19.17 38.54 -7.31
N PHE A 20 18.01 38.99 -7.75
CA PHE A 20 16.83 38.13 -7.92
C PHE A 20 17.11 36.99 -8.92
N ILE A 21 17.69 37.31 -10.08
CA ILE A 21 18.05 36.31 -11.11
C ILE A 21 19.08 35.32 -10.56
N ILE A 22 20.14 35.79 -9.88
CA ILE A 22 21.14 34.90 -9.28
C ILE A 22 20.48 33.96 -8.27
N THR A 23 19.62 34.50 -7.40
CA THR A 23 18.91 33.70 -6.39
C THR A 23 18.06 32.61 -7.04
N LEU A 24 17.32 32.94 -8.11
CA LEU A 24 16.55 31.95 -8.87
C LEU A 24 17.44 30.86 -9.48
N ILE A 25 18.57 31.22 -10.06
CA ILE A 25 19.52 30.25 -10.64
C ILE A 25 20.08 29.34 -9.56
N THR A 26 20.48 29.88 -8.40
CA THR A 26 21.03 29.10 -7.30
C THR A 26 20.00 28.13 -6.72
N VAL A 27 18.77 28.59 -6.48
CA VAL A 27 17.68 27.74 -6.00
C VAL A 27 17.35 26.66 -7.04
N GLY A 28 17.29 27.01 -8.32
CA GLY A 28 17.08 26.06 -9.41
C GLY A 28 18.17 24.98 -9.47
N ALA A 29 19.44 25.38 -9.39
CA ALA A 29 20.56 24.44 -9.40
C ALA A 29 20.55 23.50 -8.18
N LEU A 30 20.18 24.02 -7.00
CA LEU A 30 20.04 23.22 -5.79
C LEU A 30 18.93 22.16 -5.96
N LEU A 31 17.76 22.56 -6.47
CA LEU A 31 16.63 21.65 -6.70
C LEU A 31 16.98 20.55 -7.70
N VAL A 32 17.61 20.89 -8.82
CA VAL A 32 18.08 19.89 -9.81
C VAL A 32 19.06 18.91 -9.16
N THR A 33 19.99 19.40 -8.35
CA THR A 33 20.97 18.56 -7.65
C THR A 33 20.29 17.59 -6.67
N LEU A 34 19.29 18.07 -5.92
CA LEU A 34 18.52 17.24 -5.01
C LEU A 34 17.72 16.17 -5.75
N ILE A 35 17.08 16.53 -6.86
CA ILE A 35 16.31 15.61 -7.70
C ILE A 35 17.22 14.51 -8.28
N TRP A 36 18.39 14.86 -8.82
CA TRP A 36 19.34 13.89 -9.36
C TRP A 36 19.97 12.97 -8.29
N ASN A 37 19.85 13.31 -7.01
CA ASN A 37 20.31 12.48 -5.91
C ASN A 37 19.16 11.94 -5.06
N ALA A 38 17.92 11.98 -5.55
CA ALA A 38 16.73 11.63 -4.78
C ALA A 38 16.82 10.22 -4.19
N GLU A 39 17.18 9.23 -5.00
CA GLU A 39 17.45 7.85 -4.57
C GLU A 39 18.46 7.79 -3.40
N ARG A 40 19.62 8.42 -3.54
CA ARG A 40 20.69 8.41 -2.51
C ARG A 40 20.25 9.08 -1.22
N ILE A 41 19.43 10.12 -1.32
CA ILE A 41 18.85 10.79 -0.14
C ILE A 41 17.82 9.86 0.51
N GLY A 42 16.98 9.17 -0.27
CA GLY A 42 16.06 8.13 0.20
C GLY A 42 16.79 7.02 0.95
N ASP A 43 17.87 6.48 0.38
CA ASP A 43 18.73 5.47 1.01
C ASP A 43 19.34 5.96 2.33
N TRP A 44 19.72 7.24 2.40
CA TRP A 44 20.28 7.85 3.60
C TRP A 44 19.25 7.93 4.74
N TYR A 45 17.98 8.19 4.42
CA TYR A 45 16.88 8.14 5.38
C TYR A 45 16.50 6.69 5.73
N ALA A 46 16.54 5.77 4.77
CA ALA A 46 16.23 4.36 4.98
C ALA A 46 17.17 3.73 6.00
N LYS A 47 18.47 4.02 5.91
CA LYS A 47 19.50 3.60 6.88
C LYS A 47 19.29 4.13 8.31
N ARG A 48 18.43 5.13 8.48
CA ARG A 48 18.07 5.72 9.78
C ARG A 48 16.66 5.34 10.20
N GLU A 49 16.05 4.39 9.51
CA GLU A 49 14.70 3.90 9.77
C GLU A 49 13.64 5.02 9.69
N ASN A 50 13.95 6.10 8.95
CA ASN A 50 13.05 7.24 8.83
C ASN A 50 12.12 7.10 7.63
N ARG A 51 11.13 6.21 7.78
CA ARG A 51 10.25 5.74 6.70
C ARG A 51 9.52 6.86 5.95
N ASN A 52 8.98 7.84 6.67
CA ASN A 52 8.23 8.94 6.03
C ASN A 52 9.07 9.73 5.03
N TYR A 53 10.33 10.02 5.38
CA TYR A 53 11.25 10.70 4.48
C TYR A 53 11.79 9.77 3.40
N THR A 54 12.03 8.49 3.71
CA THR A 54 12.39 7.48 2.68
C THR A 54 11.33 7.42 1.58
N ILE A 55 10.05 7.26 1.94
CA ILE A 55 8.93 7.22 1.00
C ILE A 55 8.89 8.52 0.18
N ALA A 56 8.98 9.68 0.82
CA ALA A 56 8.92 10.97 0.12
C ALA A 56 10.04 11.13 -0.92
N TRP A 57 11.26 10.68 -0.61
CA TRP A 57 12.39 10.78 -1.54
C TRP A 57 12.34 9.75 -2.66
N TYR A 58 11.88 8.52 -2.40
CA TYR A 58 11.63 7.54 -3.46
C TYR A 58 10.44 7.93 -4.35
N GLU A 59 9.43 8.62 -3.80
CA GLU A 59 8.33 9.19 -4.59
C GLU A 59 8.81 10.29 -5.54
N ILE A 60 9.74 11.16 -5.08
CA ILE A 60 10.44 12.12 -5.94
C ILE A 60 11.22 11.36 -7.02
N ASP A 61 12.05 10.39 -6.63
CA ASP A 61 12.88 9.62 -7.55
C ASP A 61 12.05 8.98 -8.67
N TYR A 62 10.99 8.24 -8.32
CA TYR A 62 10.07 7.63 -9.28
C TYR A 62 9.35 8.65 -10.17
N THR A 63 8.94 9.79 -9.62
CA THR A 63 8.28 10.85 -10.40
C THR A 63 9.16 11.35 -11.56
N PHE A 64 10.47 11.43 -11.34
CA PHE A 64 11.43 11.91 -12.34
C PHE A 64 11.98 10.81 -13.24
N SER A 65 12.29 9.63 -12.71
CA SER A 65 12.91 8.55 -13.47
C SER A 65 11.90 7.71 -14.24
N ARG A 66 10.68 7.53 -13.68
CA ARG A 66 9.63 6.62 -14.19
C ARG A 66 10.15 5.20 -14.47
N SER A 67 11.14 4.75 -13.70
CA SER A 67 11.74 3.43 -13.86
C SER A 67 11.09 2.42 -12.92
N GLU A 68 11.05 1.15 -13.35
CA GLU A 68 10.62 0.03 -12.53
C GLU A 68 11.41 -0.07 -11.21
N ASP A 69 12.74 0.12 -11.27
CA ASP A 69 13.61 0.04 -10.08
C ASP A 69 13.24 1.09 -9.01
N SER A 70 12.99 2.33 -9.43
CA SER A 70 12.59 3.40 -8.52
C SER A 70 11.19 3.18 -7.94
N LEU A 71 10.25 2.68 -8.76
CA LEU A 71 8.94 2.25 -8.28
C LEU A 71 9.08 1.12 -7.28
N ARG A 72 10.03 0.21 -7.53
CA ARG A 72 10.27 -0.92 -6.65
C ARG A 72 10.75 -0.51 -5.28
N LYS A 73 11.74 0.36 -5.21
CA LYS A 73 12.23 0.94 -3.95
C LYS A 73 11.14 1.69 -3.19
N LEU A 74 10.31 2.45 -3.92
CA LEU A 74 9.16 3.11 -3.33
C LEU A 74 8.17 2.10 -2.73
N CYS A 75 7.87 1.03 -3.46
CA CYS A 75 6.96 0.00 -2.99
C CYS A 75 7.51 -0.80 -1.81
N ASP A 76 8.80 -1.09 -1.80
CA ASP A 76 9.51 -1.69 -0.66
C ASP A 76 9.45 -0.79 0.57
N ALA A 77 9.64 0.53 0.41
CA ALA A 77 9.55 1.49 1.52
C ALA A 77 8.12 1.66 2.06
N LEU A 78 7.11 1.40 1.21
CA LEU A 78 5.70 1.38 1.58
C LEU A 78 5.28 0.08 2.27
N LEU A 79 6.11 -0.95 2.25
CA LEU A 79 5.83 -2.21 2.96
C LEU A 79 5.66 -1.93 4.46
N LEU A 80 4.54 -2.38 5.03
CA LEU A 80 4.13 -2.12 6.42
C LEU A 80 3.87 -0.64 6.75
N SER A 81 3.64 0.21 5.75
CA SER A 81 3.13 1.57 5.95
C SER A 81 1.61 1.54 6.14
N ASP A 82 1.08 2.39 7.02
CA ASP A 82 -0.37 2.60 7.14
C ASP A 82 -0.90 3.66 6.13
N ASP A 83 -0.04 4.12 5.21
CA ASP A 83 -0.41 5.05 4.13
C ASP A 83 -1.10 4.31 2.98
N PHE A 84 -2.33 3.88 3.21
CA PHE A 84 -3.15 3.16 2.24
C PHE A 84 -3.32 3.93 0.92
N SER A 85 -3.33 5.27 0.96
CA SER A 85 -3.44 6.10 -0.23
C SER A 85 -2.22 5.93 -1.16
N ARG A 86 -1.01 5.97 -0.60
CA ARG A 86 0.22 5.73 -1.37
C ARG A 86 0.34 4.28 -1.80
N ILE A 87 0.00 3.32 -0.94
CA ILE A 87 0.04 1.89 -1.28
C ILE A 87 -0.89 1.63 -2.48
N TYR A 88 -2.16 2.01 -2.39
CA TYR A 88 -3.12 1.81 -3.48
C TYR A 88 -2.63 2.42 -4.80
N LYS A 89 -2.05 3.63 -4.75
CA LYS A 89 -1.51 4.30 -5.94
C LYS A 89 -0.32 3.56 -6.54
N TYR A 90 0.75 3.36 -5.76
CA TYR A 90 2.03 2.91 -6.31
C TYR A 90 2.06 1.40 -6.56
N TYR A 91 1.38 0.61 -5.73
CA TYR A 91 1.22 -0.82 -6.02
C TYR A 91 0.29 -1.01 -7.21
N GLY A 92 -0.76 -0.19 -7.34
CA GLY A 92 -1.64 -0.19 -8.52
C GLY A 92 -0.85 0.00 -9.82
N ILE A 93 0.02 1.01 -9.85
CA ILE A 93 0.92 1.24 -11.00
C ILE A 93 1.85 0.05 -11.22
N TRP A 94 2.46 -0.49 -10.15
CA TRP A 94 3.35 -1.65 -10.27
C TRP A 94 2.65 -2.82 -10.98
N PHE A 95 1.47 -3.21 -10.50
CA PHE A 95 0.74 -4.36 -11.04
C PHE A 95 0.07 -4.11 -12.39
N GLU A 96 -0.14 -2.85 -12.76
CA GLU A 96 -0.66 -2.49 -14.09
C GLU A 96 0.45 -2.46 -15.16
N GLU A 97 1.64 -1.97 -14.80
CA GLU A 97 2.70 -1.67 -15.78
C GLU A 97 3.80 -2.75 -15.86
N TYR A 98 4.12 -3.44 -14.76
CA TYR A 98 5.36 -4.23 -14.68
C TYR A 98 5.18 -5.69 -14.28
N GLN A 99 4.25 -6.01 -13.38
CA GLN A 99 4.17 -7.37 -12.84
C GLN A 99 3.34 -8.31 -13.74
N THR A 100 4.01 -9.29 -14.34
CA THR A 100 3.36 -10.34 -15.13
C THR A 100 3.25 -11.68 -14.41
N GLU A 101 4.07 -11.92 -13.37
CA GLU A 101 4.10 -13.17 -12.59
C GLU A 101 4.13 -12.86 -11.09
N ILE A 102 3.52 -13.72 -10.28
CA ILE A 102 3.44 -13.52 -8.83
C ILE A 102 4.47 -14.41 -8.13
N ASP A 103 5.36 -13.78 -7.37
CA ASP A 103 6.30 -14.36 -6.42
C ASP A 103 5.88 -14.02 -4.97
N ASP A 104 6.61 -14.50 -3.96
CA ASP A 104 6.24 -14.26 -2.55
C ASP A 104 6.12 -12.77 -2.20
N PHE A 105 7.02 -11.93 -2.72
CA PHE A 105 7.02 -10.50 -2.45
C PHE A 105 5.84 -9.79 -3.13
N SER A 106 5.60 -10.08 -4.40
CA SER A 106 4.49 -9.52 -5.16
C SER A 106 3.15 -10.06 -4.68
N ALA A 107 3.06 -11.28 -4.12
CA ALA A 107 1.83 -11.75 -3.46
C ALA A 107 1.49 -10.88 -2.24
N VAL A 108 2.48 -10.59 -1.38
CA VAL A 108 2.29 -9.68 -0.22
C VAL A 108 1.92 -8.28 -0.69
N SER A 109 2.57 -7.78 -1.74
CA SER A 109 2.27 -6.46 -2.29
C SER A 109 0.86 -6.41 -2.88
N LEU A 110 0.46 -7.41 -3.65
CA LEU A 110 -0.87 -7.52 -4.23
C LEU A 110 -1.95 -7.57 -3.15
N ALA A 111 -1.72 -8.35 -2.10
CA ALA A 111 -2.62 -8.40 -0.95
C ALA A 111 -2.77 -7.03 -0.27
N ASN A 112 -1.69 -6.28 -0.09
CA ASN A 112 -1.71 -4.91 0.45
C ASN A 112 -2.41 -3.91 -0.49
N LEU A 113 -2.28 -4.06 -1.82
CA LEU A 113 -3.03 -3.27 -2.79
C LEU A 113 -4.54 -3.50 -2.64
N VAL A 114 -4.96 -4.77 -2.55
CA VAL A 114 -6.36 -5.14 -2.36
C VAL A 114 -6.86 -4.56 -1.04
N LEU A 115 -6.18 -4.80 0.08
CA LEU A 115 -6.51 -4.24 1.40
C LEU A 115 -6.66 -2.70 1.34
N SER A 116 -5.68 -2.01 0.76
CA SER A 116 -5.68 -0.54 0.66
C SER A 116 -6.87 -0.01 -0.14
N SER A 117 -7.37 -0.78 -1.12
CA SER A 117 -8.52 -0.36 -1.92
C SER A 117 -9.80 -0.24 -1.09
N TYR A 118 -9.94 -1.01 0.00
CA TYR A 118 -11.06 -0.88 0.93
C TYR A 118 -11.08 0.51 1.57
N TYR A 119 -9.93 0.94 2.11
CA TYR A 119 -9.79 2.22 2.81
C TYR A 119 -9.79 3.43 1.87
N VAL A 120 -9.35 3.27 0.62
CA VAL A 120 -9.18 4.38 -0.33
C VAL A 120 -10.37 4.54 -1.28
N LYS A 121 -10.97 3.43 -1.73
CA LYS A 121 -12.02 3.42 -2.75
C LYS A 121 -13.34 2.83 -2.27
N GLY A 122 -13.35 2.19 -1.11
CA GLY A 122 -14.54 1.60 -0.51
C GLY A 122 -14.79 0.15 -0.93
N PHE A 123 -15.82 -0.42 -0.33
CA PHE A 123 -16.13 -1.85 -0.37
C PHE A 123 -16.33 -2.42 -1.78
N ASP A 124 -17.00 -1.70 -2.68
CA ASP A 124 -17.27 -2.20 -4.04
C ASP A 124 -15.98 -2.40 -4.86
N THR A 125 -15.04 -1.46 -4.77
CA THR A 125 -13.75 -1.57 -5.48
C THR A 125 -12.90 -2.67 -4.86
N TYR A 126 -12.90 -2.76 -3.52
CA TYR A 126 -12.25 -3.85 -2.79
C TYR A 126 -12.73 -5.23 -3.24
N LYS A 127 -14.04 -5.44 -3.28
CA LYS A 127 -14.66 -6.69 -3.73
C LYS A 127 -14.22 -7.06 -5.15
N GLN A 128 -14.21 -6.09 -6.06
CA GLN A 128 -13.79 -6.30 -7.46
C GLN A 128 -12.32 -6.70 -7.54
N LEU A 129 -11.43 -5.97 -6.86
CA LEU A 129 -10.01 -6.25 -6.88
C LEU A 129 -9.69 -7.60 -6.24
N TYR A 130 -10.28 -7.90 -5.08
CA TYR A 130 -10.00 -9.16 -4.40
C TYR A 130 -10.47 -10.36 -5.22
N SER A 131 -11.66 -10.26 -5.82
CA SER A 131 -12.18 -11.30 -6.71
C SER A 131 -11.32 -11.48 -7.96
N LYS A 132 -10.75 -10.40 -8.51
CA LYS A 132 -9.85 -10.45 -9.66
C LYS A 132 -8.55 -11.20 -9.33
N TYR A 133 -7.96 -10.92 -8.18
CA TYR A 133 -6.62 -11.39 -7.81
C TYR A 133 -6.61 -12.60 -6.87
N VAL A 134 -7.77 -13.20 -6.59
CA VAL A 134 -7.86 -14.31 -5.64
C VAL A 134 -7.02 -15.52 -6.03
N TYR A 135 -7.00 -15.89 -7.31
CA TYR A 135 -6.23 -17.03 -7.80
C TYR A 135 -4.71 -16.81 -7.66
N ASP A 136 -4.27 -15.58 -7.92
CA ASP A 136 -2.89 -15.14 -7.77
C ASP A 136 -2.43 -15.19 -6.30
N LEU A 137 -3.35 -14.96 -5.37
CA LEU A 137 -3.07 -14.98 -3.93
C LEU A 137 -3.24 -16.36 -3.29
N THR A 138 -4.08 -17.23 -3.87
CA THR A 138 -4.56 -18.46 -3.21
C THR A 138 -3.43 -19.35 -2.72
N ASP A 139 -2.31 -19.43 -3.45
CA ASP A 139 -1.19 -20.27 -3.04
C ASP A 139 -0.34 -19.72 -1.90
N TYR A 140 -0.54 -18.45 -1.56
CA TYR A 140 0.24 -17.70 -0.58
C TYR A 140 -0.56 -17.44 0.69
N THR A 141 0.15 -17.37 1.82
CA THR A 141 -0.45 -16.94 3.09
C THR A 141 -0.91 -15.48 3.06
N ALA A 142 -0.41 -14.68 2.11
CA ALA A 142 -0.85 -13.32 1.85
C ALA A 142 -2.34 -13.23 1.47
N VAL A 143 -2.99 -14.34 1.08
CA VAL A 143 -4.43 -14.38 0.78
C VAL A 143 -5.28 -13.91 1.95
N PHE A 144 -4.80 -13.94 3.20
CA PHE A 144 -5.57 -13.47 4.36
C PHE A 144 -5.55 -11.96 4.56
N PHE A 145 -4.49 -11.27 4.14
CA PHE A 145 -4.32 -9.86 4.49
C PHE A 145 -5.48 -8.97 4.02
N PRO A 146 -6.11 -9.21 2.86
CA PRO A 146 -7.28 -8.43 2.49
C PRO A 146 -8.49 -8.66 3.41
N LEU A 147 -8.67 -9.86 3.99
CA LEU A 147 -9.77 -10.17 4.91
C LEU A 147 -9.70 -9.34 6.20
N ASP A 148 -8.51 -8.87 6.59
CA ASP A 148 -8.33 -7.96 7.73
C ASP A 148 -9.18 -6.69 7.58
N ALA A 149 -9.46 -6.26 6.34
CA ALA A 149 -10.23 -5.05 6.04
C ALA A 149 -11.63 -5.06 6.67
N ILE A 150 -12.31 -6.20 6.64
CA ILE A 150 -13.68 -6.35 7.13
C ILE A 150 -13.65 -6.93 8.55
N ALA A 151 -12.84 -7.96 8.79
CA ALA A 151 -12.77 -8.65 10.07
C ALA A 151 -12.37 -7.76 11.25
N PHE A 152 -11.66 -6.66 11.00
CA PHE A 152 -11.24 -5.72 12.03
C PHE A 152 -11.83 -4.31 11.88
N ASP A 153 -12.76 -4.10 10.95
CA ASP A 153 -13.50 -2.84 10.86
C ASP A 153 -14.72 -2.86 11.81
N PRO A 154 -14.74 -2.06 12.90
CA PRO A 154 -15.88 -1.97 13.80
C PRO A 154 -17.13 -1.36 13.15
N HIS A 155 -17.00 -0.84 11.93
CA HIS A 155 -18.07 -0.25 11.14
C HIS A 155 -18.39 -1.04 9.87
N ALA A 156 -17.89 -2.29 9.76
CA ALA A 156 -18.23 -3.17 8.65
C ALA A 156 -19.76 -3.32 8.52
N THR A 157 -20.26 -3.15 7.30
CA THR A 157 -21.69 -3.30 7.03
C THR A 157 -22.09 -4.77 7.06
N GLN A 158 -23.37 -5.04 7.31
CA GLN A 158 -23.93 -6.40 7.22
C GLN A 158 -23.64 -7.04 5.85
N ASP A 159 -23.79 -6.26 4.76
CA ASP A 159 -23.49 -6.72 3.41
C ASP A 159 -22.01 -7.10 3.21
N ALA A 160 -21.09 -6.35 3.83
CA ALA A 160 -19.66 -6.65 3.78
C ALA A 160 -19.32 -7.95 4.52
N LEU A 161 -19.91 -8.14 5.70
CA LEU A 161 -19.72 -9.35 6.51
C LEU A 161 -20.29 -10.60 5.82
N ILE A 162 -21.50 -10.51 5.25
CA ILE A 162 -22.10 -11.60 4.47
C ILE A 162 -21.23 -11.94 3.27
N TRP A 163 -20.78 -10.92 2.53
CA TRP A 163 -19.91 -11.15 1.39
C TRP A 163 -18.58 -11.80 1.78
N GLU A 164 -17.95 -11.40 2.89
CA GLU A 164 -16.72 -12.03 3.38
C GLU A 164 -16.94 -13.52 3.71
N ILE A 165 -18.07 -13.86 4.34
CA ILE A 165 -18.44 -15.26 4.60
C ILE A 165 -18.61 -16.05 3.30
N GLU A 166 -19.32 -15.51 2.31
CA GLU A 166 -19.48 -16.16 0.99
C GLU A 166 -18.15 -16.28 0.24
N PHE A 167 -17.30 -15.25 0.34
CA PHE A 167 -16.02 -15.22 -0.33
C PHE A 167 -15.02 -16.20 0.31
N THR A 168 -15.03 -16.32 1.62
CA THR A 168 -14.21 -17.30 2.35
C THR A 168 -14.60 -18.75 2.01
N GLU A 169 -15.87 -19.05 1.74
CA GLU A 169 -16.27 -20.35 1.18
C GLU A 169 -15.63 -20.63 -0.20
N THR A 170 -15.52 -19.59 -1.03
CA THR A 170 -14.80 -19.70 -2.31
C THR A 170 -13.32 -19.99 -2.07
N LEU A 171 -12.67 -19.31 -1.12
CA LEU A 171 -11.28 -19.58 -0.75
C LEU A 171 -11.07 -21.01 -0.23
N LEU A 172 -12.01 -21.55 0.56
CA LEU A 172 -11.98 -22.93 1.04
C LEU A 172 -12.10 -23.95 -0.10
N GLN A 173 -12.79 -23.63 -1.18
CA GLN A 173 -12.88 -24.50 -2.36
C GLN A 173 -11.60 -24.45 -3.19
N LEU A 174 -10.97 -23.29 -3.27
CA LEU A 174 -9.73 -23.09 -4.03
C LEU A 174 -8.49 -23.61 -3.28
N ASN A 175 -8.53 -23.68 -1.95
CA ASN A 175 -7.36 -24.02 -1.15
C ASN A 175 -7.53 -25.30 -0.31
N SER A 176 -6.67 -26.28 -0.58
CA SER A 176 -6.61 -27.56 0.16
C SER A 176 -5.59 -27.57 1.29
N LYS A 177 -4.73 -26.54 1.43
CA LYS A 177 -3.65 -26.50 2.44
C LYS A 177 -4.26 -26.33 3.84
N PRO A 178 -4.07 -27.27 4.78
CA PRO A 178 -4.73 -27.22 6.10
C PRO A 178 -4.52 -25.92 6.86
N ARG A 179 -3.29 -25.37 6.84
CA ARG A 179 -2.97 -24.10 7.53
C ARG A 179 -3.73 -22.91 6.94
N VAL A 180 -3.96 -22.91 5.62
CA VAL A 180 -4.71 -21.83 4.98
C VAL A 180 -6.18 -21.93 5.32
N ARG A 181 -6.74 -23.14 5.23
CA ARG A 181 -8.12 -23.42 5.63
C ARG A 181 -8.38 -23.05 7.09
N LEU A 182 -7.46 -23.37 8.00
CA LEU A 182 -7.53 -22.97 9.40
C LEU A 182 -7.65 -21.45 9.54
N GLY A 183 -6.84 -20.69 8.80
CA GLY A 183 -6.92 -19.23 8.76
C GLY A 183 -8.30 -18.74 8.31
N ILE A 184 -8.82 -19.30 7.22
CA ILE A 184 -10.12 -18.94 6.66
C ILE A 184 -11.27 -19.19 7.65
N TYR A 185 -11.29 -20.35 8.34
CA TYR A 185 -12.27 -20.61 9.39
C TYR A 185 -12.20 -19.58 10.52
N GLY A 186 -11.00 -19.11 10.87
CA GLY A 186 -10.81 -18.02 11.83
C GLY A 186 -11.54 -16.73 11.41
N TYR A 187 -11.43 -16.31 10.15
CA TYR A 187 -12.13 -15.14 9.63
C TYR A 187 -13.65 -15.33 9.61
N GLN A 188 -14.14 -16.51 9.23
CA GLN A 188 -15.57 -16.81 9.27
C GLN A 188 -16.14 -16.70 10.69
N VAL A 189 -15.43 -17.20 11.71
CA VAL A 189 -15.83 -17.05 13.12
C VAL A 189 -15.94 -15.58 13.50
N ILE A 190 -14.98 -14.74 13.10
CA ILE A 190 -15.02 -13.30 13.38
C ILE A 190 -16.23 -12.66 12.72
N ALA A 191 -16.46 -12.93 11.43
CA ALA A 191 -17.58 -12.34 10.67
C ALA A 191 -18.94 -12.74 11.25
N TYR A 192 -19.17 -14.02 11.58
CA TYR A 192 -20.42 -14.47 12.22
C TYR A 192 -20.63 -13.83 13.59
N ARG A 193 -19.59 -13.67 14.41
CA ARG A 193 -19.68 -12.98 15.69
C ARG A 193 -20.06 -11.52 15.53
N GLN A 194 -19.48 -10.82 14.53
CA GLN A 194 -19.85 -9.43 14.24
C GLN A 194 -21.29 -9.29 13.74
N LEU A 195 -21.80 -10.28 13.00
CA LEU A 195 -23.22 -10.34 12.62
C LEU A 195 -24.16 -10.66 13.79
N GLY A 196 -23.62 -11.05 14.95
CA GLY A 196 -24.40 -11.50 16.11
C GLY A 196 -24.93 -12.92 16.00
N ASP A 197 -24.50 -13.70 15.01
CA ASP A 197 -24.87 -15.11 14.85
C ASP A 197 -23.90 -16.01 15.63
N GLN A 198 -24.09 -16.03 16.95
CA GLN A 198 -23.22 -16.77 17.86
C GLN A 198 -23.29 -18.29 17.63
N ASP A 199 -24.45 -18.82 17.28
CA ASP A 199 -24.63 -20.27 17.06
C ASP A 199 -23.80 -20.73 15.86
N LYS A 200 -23.83 -19.99 14.75
CA LYS A 200 -22.97 -20.27 13.59
C LYS A 200 -21.49 -20.05 13.89
N ALA A 201 -21.15 -19.01 14.64
CA ALA A 201 -19.76 -18.79 15.02
C ALA A 201 -19.18 -19.98 15.81
N GLU A 202 -19.93 -20.56 16.74
CA GLU A 202 -19.48 -21.71 17.53
C GLU A 202 -19.42 -23.02 16.69
N GLU A 203 -20.33 -23.20 15.73
CA GLU A 203 -20.26 -24.29 14.76
C GLU A 203 -18.95 -24.24 13.96
N ILE A 204 -18.60 -23.08 13.40
CA ILE A 204 -17.36 -22.91 12.65
C ILE A 204 -16.14 -22.99 13.57
N TYR A 205 -16.23 -22.49 14.80
CA TYR A 205 -15.14 -22.58 15.77
C TYR A 205 -14.81 -24.04 16.13
N ALA A 206 -15.81 -24.92 16.23
CA ALA A 206 -15.57 -26.35 16.42
C ALA A 206 -14.79 -26.97 15.23
N ILE A 207 -15.10 -26.56 13.99
CA ILE A 207 -14.37 -26.97 12.79
C ILE A 207 -12.92 -26.46 12.85
N TYR A 208 -12.74 -25.17 13.15
CA TYR A 208 -11.43 -24.55 13.34
C TYR A 208 -10.57 -25.33 14.34
N GLU A 209 -11.12 -25.66 15.52
CA GLU A 209 -10.41 -26.40 16.57
C GLU A 209 -10.06 -27.84 16.13
N SER A 210 -10.96 -28.50 15.40
CA SER A 210 -10.69 -29.83 14.83
C SER A 210 -9.53 -29.77 13.82
N THR A 211 -9.58 -28.83 12.88
CA THR A 211 -8.51 -28.63 11.90
C THR A 211 -7.19 -28.26 12.58
N ARG A 212 -7.21 -27.44 13.64
CA ARG A 212 -6.01 -27.09 14.40
C ARG A 212 -5.37 -28.33 15.04
N LYS A 213 -6.18 -29.20 15.63
CA LYS A 213 -5.70 -30.46 16.23
C LYS A 213 -5.11 -31.38 15.17
N GLU A 214 -5.77 -31.55 14.03
CA GLU A 214 -5.24 -32.36 12.91
C GLU A 214 -3.86 -31.89 12.45
N ILE A 215 -3.62 -30.57 12.39
CA ILE A 215 -2.33 -29.98 12.03
C ILE A 215 -1.26 -30.19 13.11
N ILE A 216 -1.64 -30.21 14.39
CA ILE A 216 -0.69 -30.39 15.50
C ILE A 216 -0.35 -31.87 15.68
N ASP A 217 -1.37 -32.73 15.62
CA ASP A 217 -1.28 -34.16 15.88
C ASP A 217 -0.78 -34.94 14.64
N GLY A 218 -1.06 -34.44 13.44
CA GLY A 218 -0.48 -34.90 12.19
C GLY A 218 0.69 -34.01 11.78
N LYS A 219 1.93 -34.49 11.96
CA LYS A 219 3.17 -33.87 11.48
C LYS A 219 3.05 -33.19 10.11
#